data_AF-A0A090WCU0-F1
#
_entry.id   AF-A0A090WCU0-F1
#
_cell.length_a   1.000
_cell.length_b   1.000
_cell.length_c   1.000
_cell.angle_alpha   90.00
_cell.angle_beta   90.00
_cell.angle_gamma   90.00
#
_symmetry.space_group_name_H-M   'P 1'
#
loop_
_entity.id
_entity.type
_entity.pdbx_description
1 polymer ?
#
loop_
_entity_poly.entity_id
_entity_poly.type
_entity_poly.pdbx_seq_one_letter_code
_entity_poly.pdbx_strand_id
1 'polypeptide(L)'
;MSGEDAKKQLVESLKDKAKTEAMSIVQSTIEEAKLTATQEARKVIINTIQRIGTEEAVENCVSVFNLESDDVKGRIIGREGRNIRAIEAATGVEIIVDDTPDAIILSCFDSVRREVARLSLHKLVTDGRIHPARIEEVVAKTRKQIDQEIAEVGKRTVIDLGIHGLHPELIKMVGRMKYRSSYGQNLLQHSREVAKLCGTMAAELGLNPNLQNALDYYMI
;
A
#
# COMPACT_ATOMS: atom_id res chain seq x y z
N MET A 1 -27.49 -60.97 -44.97
CA MET A 1 -27.57 -59.55 -44.57
C MET A 1 -28.66 -58.91 -45.41
N SER A 2 -29.71 -58.39 -44.79
CA SER A 2 -30.79 -57.71 -45.52
C SER A 2 -30.35 -56.28 -45.86
N GLY A 3 -30.89 -55.68 -46.93
CA GLY A 3 -30.58 -54.29 -47.31
C GLY A 3 -30.89 -53.26 -46.22
N GLU A 4 -31.78 -53.57 -45.28
CA GLU A 4 -32.07 -52.72 -44.12
C GLU A 4 -30.93 -52.69 -43.10
N ASP A 5 -30.26 -53.83 -42.88
CA ASP A 5 -29.13 -53.92 -41.94
C ASP A 5 -27.94 -53.11 -42.44
N ALA A 6 -27.67 -53.18 -43.76
CA ALA A 6 -26.62 -52.39 -44.41
C ALA A 6 -26.92 -50.88 -44.33
N LYS A 7 -28.19 -50.49 -44.48
CA LYS A 7 -28.61 -49.09 -44.38
C LYS A 7 -28.48 -48.55 -42.94
N LYS A 8 -28.81 -49.36 -41.93
CA LYS A 8 -28.60 -49.00 -40.51
C LYS A 8 -27.12 -48.81 -40.19
N GLN A 9 -26.26 -49.73 -40.60
CA GLN A 9 -24.82 -49.63 -40.41
C GLN A 9 -24.22 -48.38 -41.07
N LEU A 10 -24.68 -48.03 -42.28
CA LEU A 10 -24.23 -46.83 -42.97
C LEU A 10 -24.64 -45.55 -42.22
N VAL A 11 -25.87 -45.49 -41.74
CA VAL A 11 -26.38 -44.34 -40.95
C VAL A 11 -25.63 -44.20 -39.63
N GLU A 12 -25.29 -45.30 -38.97
CA GLU A 12 -24.55 -45.30 -37.71
C GLU A 12 -23.10 -44.84 -37.92
N SER A 13 -22.43 -45.33 -38.97
CA SER A 13 -21.09 -44.86 -39.36
C SER A 13 -21.04 -43.37 -39.70
N LEU A 14 -22.07 -42.86 -40.38
CA LEU A 14 -22.20 -41.42 -40.68
C LEU A 14 -22.42 -40.59 -39.41
N LYS A 15 -23.22 -41.07 -38.45
CA LYS A 15 -23.39 -40.41 -37.14
C LYS A 15 -22.09 -40.36 -36.35
N ASP A 16 -21.31 -41.44 -36.33
CA ASP A 16 -20.04 -41.49 -35.61
C ASP A 16 -18.99 -40.57 -36.24
N LYS A 17 -18.93 -40.49 -37.58
CA LYS A 17 -18.09 -39.52 -38.29
C LYS A 17 -18.49 -38.08 -37.96
N ALA A 18 -19.78 -37.76 -38.08
CA ALA A 18 -20.29 -36.41 -37.77
C ALA A 18 -20.02 -36.03 -36.31
N LYS A 19 -20.13 -36.98 -35.37
CA LYS A 19 -19.82 -36.75 -33.95
C LYS A 19 -18.33 -36.48 -33.73
N THR A 20 -17.45 -37.20 -34.43
CA THR A 20 -16.00 -37.02 -34.34
C THR A 20 -15.56 -35.67 -34.90
N GLU A 21 -16.10 -35.28 -36.06
CA GLU A 21 -15.86 -33.97 -36.66
C GLU A 21 -16.38 -32.83 -35.77
N ALA A 22 -17.59 -32.97 -35.22
CA ALA A 22 -18.15 -32.00 -34.29
C ALA A 22 -17.30 -31.85 -33.03
N MET A 23 -16.78 -32.94 -32.46
CA MET A 23 -15.87 -32.88 -31.31
C MET A 23 -14.56 -32.14 -31.65
N SER A 24 -14.00 -32.36 -32.84
CA SER A 24 -12.80 -31.66 -33.30
C SER A 24 -13.04 -30.15 -33.41
N ILE A 25 -14.16 -29.75 -34.00
CA ILE A 25 -14.55 -28.32 -34.13
C ILE A 25 -14.78 -27.69 -32.76
N VAL A 26 -15.44 -28.39 -31.84
CA VAL A 26 -15.64 -27.90 -30.47
C VAL A 26 -14.30 -27.73 -29.76
N GLN A 27 -13.39 -28.69 -29.89
CA GLN A 27 -12.07 -28.63 -29.28
C GLN A 27 -11.26 -27.45 -29.82
N SER A 28 -11.22 -27.26 -31.14
CA SER A 28 -10.49 -26.14 -31.77
C SER A 28 -11.09 -24.79 -31.37
N THR A 29 -12.41 -24.69 -31.32
CA THR A 29 -13.12 -23.46 -30.91
C THR A 29 -12.79 -23.09 -29.46
N ILE A 30 -12.71 -24.10 -28.57
CA ILE A 30 -12.35 -23.88 -27.17
C ILE A 30 -10.88 -23.45 -27.04
N GLU A 31 -9.97 -24.04 -27.81
CA GLU A 31 -8.55 -23.65 -27.81
C GLU A 31 -8.35 -22.23 -28.33
N GLU A 32 -9.01 -21.87 -29.43
CA GLU A 32 -8.95 -20.54 -30.01
C GLU A 32 -9.53 -19.50 -29.03
N ALA A 33 -10.69 -19.79 -28.42
CA ALA A 33 -11.29 -18.93 -27.41
C ALA A 33 -10.35 -18.71 -26.20
N LYS A 34 -9.64 -19.75 -25.74
CA LYS A 34 -8.65 -19.62 -24.65
C LYS A 34 -7.45 -18.75 -25.04
N LEU A 35 -6.95 -18.90 -26.26
CA LEU A 35 -5.85 -18.08 -26.78
C LEU A 35 -6.26 -16.61 -26.89
N THR A 36 -7.42 -16.33 -27.48
CA THR A 36 -7.96 -14.97 -27.61
C THR A 36 -8.21 -14.34 -26.24
N ALA A 37 -8.83 -15.08 -25.31
CA ALA A 37 -9.05 -14.60 -23.95
C ALA A 37 -7.73 -14.24 -23.23
N THR A 38 -6.68 -15.04 -23.42
CA THR A 38 -5.37 -14.76 -22.82
C THR A 38 -4.73 -13.49 -23.40
N GLN A 39 -4.88 -13.26 -24.70
CA GLN A 39 -4.36 -12.06 -25.36
C GLN A 39 -5.09 -10.79 -24.90
N GLU A 40 -6.43 -10.83 -24.87
CA GLU A 40 -7.22 -9.69 -24.40
C GLU A 40 -6.98 -9.40 -22.91
N ALA A 41 -6.87 -10.43 -22.07
CA ALA A 41 -6.52 -10.25 -20.65
C ALA A 41 -5.16 -9.56 -20.48
N ARG A 42 -4.13 -9.95 -21.24
CA ARG A 42 -2.82 -9.29 -21.22
C ARG A 42 -2.92 -7.83 -21.64
N LYS A 43 -3.71 -7.53 -22.66
CA LYS A 43 -3.92 -6.17 -23.16
C LYS A 43 -4.58 -5.27 -22.10
N VAL A 44 -5.60 -5.78 -21.42
CA VAL A 44 -6.25 -5.07 -20.29
C VAL A 44 -5.24 -4.79 -19.17
N ILE A 45 -4.41 -5.76 -18.81
CA ILE A 45 -3.38 -5.59 -17.77
C ILE A 45 -2.38 -4.50 -18.15
N ILE A 46 -1.83 -4.57 -19.37
CA ILE A 46 -0.83 -3.60 -19.86
C ILE A 46 -1.42 -2.19 -19.89
N ASN A 47 -2.62 -2.02 -20.44
CA ASN A 47 -3.28 -0.71 -20.52
C ASN A 47 -3.56 -0.14 -19.13
N THR A 48 -3.92 -0.99 -18.16
CA THR A 48 -4.17 -0.56 -16.78
C THR A 48 -2.88 -0.12 -16.10
N ILE A 49 -1.79 -0.87 -16.24
CA ILE A 49 -0.47 -0.51 -15.69
C ILE A 49 0.00 0.83 -16.27
N GLN A 50 -0.11 1.01 -17.59
CA GLN A 50 0.32 2.24 -18.27
C GLN A 50 -0.48 3.49 -17.82
N ARG A 51 -1.75 3.35 -17.45
CA ARG A 51 -2.57 4.48 -16.97
C ARG A 51 -2.22 4.94 -15.56
N ILE A 52 -1.59 4.09 -14.75
CA ILE A 52 -1.33 4.36 -13.32
C ILE A 52 0.12 4.80 -13.07
N GLY A 53 1.00 4.71 -14.07
CA GLY A 53 2.44 4.96 -13.91
C GLY A 53 2.78 6.34 -13.31
N THR A 54 3.18 6.34 -12.04
CA THR A 54 3.95 7.42 -11.39
C THR A 54 5.16 6.81 -10.68
N GLU A 55 6.30 7.49 -10.84
CA GLU A 55 7.55 7.24 -10.10
C GLU A 55 7.44 7.85 -8.70
N GLU A 56 7.76 7.11 -7.64
CA GLU A 56 8.00 7.75 -6.34
C GLU A 56 9.03 7.01 -5.48
N ALA A 57 9.76 7.81 -4.72
CA ALA A 57 11.07 7.52 -4.14
C ALA A 57 11.01 6.64 -2.88
N VAL A 58 12.11 5.90 -2.70
CA VAL A 58 12.36 4.96 -1.60
C VAL A 58 12.49 5.69 -0.26
N GLU A 59 11.58 5.43 0.68
CA GLU A 59 11.79 5.79 2.10
C GLU A 59 12.13 4.55 2.95
N ASN A 60 13.31 4.58 3.57
CA ASN A 60 13.87 3.47 4.36
C ASN A 60 13.46 3.49 5.85
N CYS A 61 13.64 2.35 6.52
CA CYS A 61 13.33 2.13 7.95
C CYS A 61 14.16 2.96 8.95
N VAL A 62 15.08 3.79 8.45
CA VAL A 62 15.93 4.67 9.24
C VAL A 62 15.68 6.08 8.75
N SER A 63 15.33 6.99 9.66
CA SER A 63 15.16 8.40 9.32
C SER A 63 16.39 9.17 9.78
N VAL A 64 17.08 9.78 8.82
CA VAL A 64 18.20 10.69 9.09
C VAL A 64 17.62 12.07 9.30
N PHE A 65 17.88 12.66 10.46
CA PHE A 65 17.52 14.04 10.76
C PHE A 65 18.74 14.93 10.57
N ASN A 66 18.72 15.72 9.49
CA ASN A 66 19.79 16.66 9.17
C ASN A 66 19.66 17.92 10.03
N LEU A 67 20.78 18.42 10.52
CA LEU A 67 20.91 19.60 11.35
C LEU A 67 21.60 20.71 10.57
N GLU A 68 21.34 21.96 10.98
CA GLU A 68 21.98 23.13 10.38
C GLU A 68 23.40 23.37 10.91
N SER A 69 23.72 22.84 12.10
CA SER A 69 25.06 22.88 12.69
C SER A 69 25.22 21.92 13.88
N ASP A 70 26.47 21.60 14.21
CA ASP A 70 26.84 20.86 15.43
C ASP A 70 26.43 21.57 16.73
N ASP A 71 26.27 22.89 16.75
CA ASP A 71 25.74 23.61 17.92
C ASP A 71 24.29 23.20 18.23
N VAL A 72 23.50 22.89 17.18
CA VAL A 72 22.15 22.33 17.33
C VAL A 72 22.25 20.90 17.87
N LYS A 73 23.18 20.10 17.36
CA LYS A 73 23.45 18.72 17.82
C LYS A 73 23.75 18.71 19.33
N GLY A 74 24.62 19.60 19.80
CA GLY A 74 24.96 19.76 21.22
C GLY A 74 23.76 20.15 22.10
N ARG A 75 22.86 21.02 21.61
CA ARG A 75 21.64 21.41 22.33
C ARG A 75 20.61 20.27 22.42
N ILE A 76 20.49 19.47 21.36
CA ILE A 76 19.63 18.28 21.33
C ILE A 76 20.12 17.24 22.33
N ILE A 77 21.43 16.99 22.40
CA ILE A 77 22.04 16.08 23.39
C ILE A 77 21.81 16.61 24.81
N GLY A 78 22.12 17.89 25.04
CA GLY A 78 22.09 18.52 26.34
C GLY A 78 23.21 18.03 27.27
N ARG A 79 23.38 18.70 28.42
CA ARG A 79 24.39 18.29 29.42
C ARG A 79 24.09 16.86 29.89
N GLU A 80 25.10 15.99 29.84
CA GLU A 80 25.01 14.56 30.23
C GLU A 80 23.95 13.75 29.45
N GLY A 81 23.55 14.20 28.26
CA GLY A 81 22.53 13.52 27.46
C GLY A 81 21.11 13.68 28.00
N ARG A 82 20.88 14.62 28.94
CA ARG A 82 19.58 14.80 29.60
C ARG A 82 18.42 15.07 28.64
N ASN A 83 18.70 15.78 27.54
CA ASN A 83 17.68 16.20 26.59
C ASN A 83 17.35 15.04 25.64
N ILE A 84 18.37 14.32 25.14
CA ILE A 84 18.15 13.09 24.36
C ILE A 84 17.32 12.09 25.14
N ARG A 85 17.69 11.78 26.39
CA ARG A 85 16.93 10.83 27.23
C ARG A 85 15.47 11.26 27.43
N ALA A 86 15.22 12.56 27.57
CA ALA A 86 13.85 13.08 27.68
C ALA A 86 13.07 12.91 26.37
N ILE A 87 13.71 13.11 25.22
CA ILE A 87 13.08 12.89 23.89
C ILE A 87 12.79 11.41 23.69
N GLU A 88 13.76 10.54 23.99
CA GLU A 88 13.60 9.08 23.89
C GLU A 88 12.48 8.58 24.82
N ALA A 89 12.43 9.06 26.06
CA ALA A 89 11.38 8.71 27.01
C ALA A 89 9.98 9.20 26.56
N ALA A 90 9.88 10.42 26.03
CA ALA A 90 8.61 10.99 25.58
C ALA A 90 8.09 10.37 24.27
N THR A 91 9.00 10.06 23.34
CA THR A 91 8.65 9.58 21.99
C THR A 91 8.63 8.05 21.89
N GLY A 92 9.44 7.36 22.70
CA GLY A 92 9.68 5.91 22.59
C GLY A 92 10.52 5.52 21.37
N VAL A 93 11.37 6.45 20.90
CA VAL A 93 12.34 6.27 19.80
C VAL A 93 13.74 6.22 20.39
N GLU A 94 14.64 5.44 19.80
CA GLU A 94 16.06 5.45 20.13
C GLU A 94 16.79 6.44 19.22
N ILE A 95 17.59 7.32 19.82
CA ILE A 95 18.31 8.36 19.11
C ILE A 95 19.79 8.00 19.08
N ILE A 96 20.28 7.66 17.89
CA ILE A 96 21.69 7.29 17.69
C ILE A 96 22.44 8.53 17.21
N VAL A 97 23.46 8.90 17.98
CA VAL A 97 24.39 9.98 17.66
C VAL A 97 25.73 9.36 17.34
N ASP A 98 26.16 9.50 16.08
CA ASP A 98 27.44 8.97 15.57
C ASP A 98 28.36 10.13 15.14
N ASP A 99 29.56 9.79 14.68
CA ASP A 99 30.60 10.66 14.11
C ASP A 99 30.17 11.35 12.81
N THR A 100 28.97 11.04 12.30
CA THR A 100 28.40 11.75 11.15
C THR A 100 28.14 13.23 11.54
N PRO A 101 28.77 14.19 10.85
CA PRO A 101 28.56 15.61 11.12
C PRO A 101 27.13 16.01 10.76
N ASP A 102 26.57 16.95 11.52
CA ASP A 102 25.28 17.57 11.21
C ASP A 102 24.09 16.60 11.04
N ALA A 103 24.16 15.38 11.60
CA ALA A 103 23.09 14.41 11.50
C ALA A 103 22.87 13.61 12.78
N ILE A 104 21.62 13.23 13.01
CA ILE A 104 21.18 12.31 14.06
C ILE A 104 20.28 11.24 13.44
N ILE A 105 20.42 10.01 13.90
CA ILE A 105 19.65 8.87 13.39
C ILE A 105 18.51 8.55 14.35
N LEU A 106 17.28 8.47 13.83
CA LEU A 106 16.10 8.06 14.58
C LEU A 106 15.77 6.59 14.29
N SER A 107 15.95 5.74 15.31
CA SER A 107 15.69 4.30 15.25
C SER A 107 14.43 3.94 16.03
N CYS A 108 13.44 3.37 15.35
CA CYS A 108 12.23 2.84 15.98
C CYS A 108 11.46 1.96 15.00
N PHE A 109 10.83 0.88 15.44
CA PHE A 109 9.97 0.04 14.60
C PHE A 109 8.61 0.69 14.29
N ASP A 110 8.08 1.52 15.19
CA ASP A 110 6.82 2.23 14.95
C ASP A 110 7.08 3.52 14.18
N SER A 111 6.64 3.54 12.92
CA SER A 111 6.86 4.68 12.04
C SER A 111 6.10 5.94 12.44
N VAL A 112 4.97 5.80 13.15
CA VAL A 112 4.25 6.95 13.72
C VAL A 112 5.07 7.57 14.85
N ARG A 113 5.69 6.75 15.70
CA ARG A 113 6.57 7.27 16.77
C ARG A 113 7.80 7.97 16.19
N ARG A 114 8.40 7.39 15.13
CA ARG A 114 9.52 8.00 14.42
C ARG A 114 9.16 9.37 13.86
N GLU A 115 7.98 9.50 13.27
CA GLU A 115 7.50 10.76 12.74
C GLU A 115 7.19 11.79 13.83
N VAL A 116 6.57 11.35 14.94
CA VAL A 116 6.37 12.20 16.13
C VAL A 116 7.71 12.74 16.63
N ALA A 117 8.74 11.90 16.72
CA ALA A 117 10.07 12.33 17.14
C ALA A 117 10.69 13.33 16.15
N ARG A 118 10.66 13.03 14.85
CA ARG A 118 11.19 13.89 13.77
C ARG A 118 10.55 15.28 13.79
N LEU A 119 9.22 15.34 13.83
CA LEU A 119 8.49 16.61 13.82
C LEU A 119 8.65 17.38 15.14
N SER A 120 8.75 16.67 16.26
CA SER A 120 9.02 17.30 17.56
C SER A 120 10.42 17.91 17.61
N LEU A 121 11.44 17.19 17.12
CA LEU A 121 12.80 17.69 16.98
C LEU A 121 12.86 18.94 16.11
N HIS A 122 12.22 18.91 14.93
CA HIS A 122 12.13 20.09 14.06
C HIS A 122 11.55 21.30 14.81
N LYS A 123 10.40 21.14 15.49
CA LYS A 123 9.78 22.23 16.27
C LYS A 123 10.67 22.74 17.40
N LEU A 124 11.34 21.84 18.12
CA LEU A 124 12.25 22.20 19.22
C LEU A 124 13.49 22.96 18.73
N VAL A 125 14.03 22.58 17.58
CA VAL A 125 15.16 23.27 16.93
C VAL A 125 14.74 24.65 16.45
N THR A 126 13.58 24.77 15.78
CA THR A 126 13.05 26.07 15.32
C THR A 126 12.75 27.03 16.48
N ASP A 127 12.22 26.53 17.60
CA ASP A 127 11.95 27.32 18.82
C ASP A 127 13.26 27.66 19.59
N GLY A 128 14.33 26.90 19.35
CA GLY A 128 15.64 27.07 19.99
C GLY A 128 15.71 26.70 21.48
N ARG A 129 14.57 26.33 22.09
CA ARG A 129 14.43 25.99 23.52
C ARG A 129 14.29 24.49 23.71
N ILE A 130 15.38 23.84 24.12
CA ILE A 130 15.44 22.39 24.31
C ILE A 130 15.71 22.07 25.79
N HIS A 131 14.65 21.76 26.54
CA HIS A 131 14.72 21.30 27.92
C HIS A 131 13.59 20.30 28.22
N PRO A 132 13.71 19.43 29.24
CA PRO A 132 12.79 18.30 29.44
C PRO A 132 11.30 18.65 29.45
N ALA A 133 10.89 19.65 30.22
CA ALA A 133 9.49 20.07 30.28
C ALA A 133 8.92 20.54 28.91
N ARG A 134 9.73 21.22 28.10
CA ARG A 134 9.33 21.68 26.77
C ARG A 134 9.28 20.52 25.78
N ILE A 135 10.22 19.59 25.88
CA ILE A 135 10.24 18.37 25.07
C ILE A 135 8.93 17.60 25.27
N GLU A 136 8.53 17.34 26.51
CA GLU A 136 7.30 16.63 26.83
C GLU A 136 6.06 17.35 26.26
N GLU A 137 5.98 18.67 26.44
CA GLU A 137 4.88 19.48 25.92
C GLU A 137 4.80 19.41 24.38
N VAL A 138 5.92 19.61 23.69
CA VAL A 138 5.97 19.61 22.22
C VAL A 138 5.67 18.23 21.66
N VAL A 139 6.18 17.17 22.29
CA VAL A 139 5.91 15.79 21.89
C VAL A 139 4.42 15.47 22.08
N ALA A 140 3.82 15.84 23.21
CA ALA A 140 2.39 15.61 23.45
C ALA A 140 1.50 16.36 22.45
N LYS A 141 1.83 17.62 22.13
CA LYS A 141 1.11 18.41 21.13
C LYS A 141 1.27 17.82 19.72
N THR A 142 2.48 17.38 19.38
CA THR A 142 2.79 16.79 18.08
C THR A 142 2.11 15.43 17.90
N ARG A 143 2.06 14.60 18.94
CA ARG A 143 1.31 13.34 18.92
C ARG A 143 -0.17 13.56 18.63
N LYS A 144 -0.81 14.51 19.33
CA LYS A 144 -2.21 14.87 19.07
C LYS A 144 -2.44 15.35 17.63
N GLN A 145 -1.53 16.15 17.09
CA GLN A 145 -1.61 16.63 15.71
C GLN A 145 -1.56 15.46 14.71
N ILE A 146 -0.61 14.54 14.89
CA ILE A 146 -0.45 13.37 14.02
C ILE A 146 -1.66 12.42 14.15
N ASP A 147 -2.17 12.18 15.36
CA ASP A 147 -3.36 11.35 15.57
C ASP A 147 -4.61 11.93 14.88
N GLN A 148 -4.76 13.25 14.90
CA GLN A 148 -5.83 13.92 14.17
C GLN A 148 -5.66 13.78 12.65
N GLU A 149 -4.45 13.99 12.16
CA GLU A 149 -4.12 13.82 10.74
C GLU A 149 -4.39 12.38 10.27
N ILE A 150 -4.00 11.38 11.05
CA ILE A 150 -4.31 9.96 10.81
C ILE A 150 -5.82 9.77 10.64
N ALA A 151 -6.62 10.31 11.56
CA ALA A 151 -8.07 10.16 11.52
C ALA A 151 -8.68 10.84 10.28
N GLU A 152 -8.20 12.04 9.92
CA GLU A 152 -8.67 12.78 8.74
C GLU A 152 -8.30 12.08 7.43
N VAL A 153 -7.05 11.62 7.30
CA VAL A 153 -6.55 10.88 6.13
C VAL A 153 -7.29 9.56 5.95
N GLY A 154 -7.52 8.82 7.04
CA GLY A 154 -8.29 7.58 7.03
C GLY A 154 -9.72 7.80 6.54
N LYS A 155 -10.42 8.80 7.09
CA LYS A 155 -11.78 9.16 6.67
C LYS A 155 -11.83 9.54 5.19
N ARG A 156 -10.91 10.40 4.75
CA ARG A 156 -10.85 10.83 3.34
C ARG A 156 -10.60 9.65 2.41
N THR A 157 -9.71 8.74 2.77
CA THR A 157 -9.36 7.58 1.93
C THR A 157 -10.56 6.64 1.78
N VAL A 158 -11.29 6.37 2.86
CA VAL A 158 -12.49 5.53 2.84
C VAL A 158 -13.58 6.15 1.95
N ILE A 159 -13.76 7.47 2.02
CA ILE A 159 -14.69 8.21 1.14
C ILE A 159 -14.23 8.15 -0.33
N ASP A 160 -12.96 8.43 -0.61
CA ASP A 160 -12.40 8.42 -1.97
C ASP A 160 -12.51 7.04 -2.64
N LEU A 161 -12.45 5.97 -1.85
CA LEU A 161 -12.60 4.58 -2.31
C LEU A 161 -14.05 4.08 -2.30
N GLY A 162 -15.02 4.91 -1.86
CA GLY A 162 -16.43 4.50 -1.80
C GLY A 162 -16.74 3.39 -0.79
N ILE A 163 -15.86 3.17 0.19
CA ILE A 163 -16.03 2.12 1.22
C ILE A 163 -16.92 2.68 2.34
N HIS A 164 -17.93 1.92 2.76
CA HIS A 164 -18.89 2.34 3.79
C HIS A 164 -18.97 1.32 4.92
N GLY A 165 -19.33 1.76 6.13
CA GLY A 165 -19.61 0.87 7.26
C GLY A 165 -18.39 0.37 8.04
N LEU A 166 -17.19 0.89 7.79
CA LEU A 166 -16.00 0.53 8.56
C LEU A 166 -16.06 1.04 10.00
N HIS A 167 -15.64 0.19 10.94
CA HIS A 167 -15.48 0.58 12.34
C HIS A 167 -14.44 1.71 12.48
N PRO A 168 -14.63 2.71 13.36
CA PRO A 168 -13.71 3.86 13.49
C PRO A 168 -12.24 3.50 13.71
N GLU A 169 -11.96 2.39 14.41
CA GLU A 169 -10.59 1.89 14.60
C GLU A 169 -9.95 1.40 13.30
N LEU A 170 -10.71 0.79 12.39
CA LEU A 170 -10.22 0.40 11.07
C LEU A 170 -9.90 1.62 10.21
N ILE A 171 -10.75 2.66 10.29
CA ILE A 171 -10.51 3.93 9.59
C ILE A 171 -9.20 4.57 10.08
N LYS A 172 -8.93 4.53 11.39
CA LYS A 172 -7.65 4.98 11.94
C LYS A 172 -6.48 4.12 11.45
N MET A 173 -6.65 2.80 11.35
CA MET A 173 -5.60 1.91 10.81
C MET A 173 -5.26 2.27 9.36
N VAL A 174 -6.26 2.55 8.52
CA VAL A 174 -6.06 3.06 7.15
C VAL A 174 -5.25 4.35 7.16
N GLY A 175 -5.61 5.30 8.02
CA GLY A 175 -4.84 6.54 8.19
C GLY A 175 -3.38 6.32 8.60
N ARG A 176 -3.11 5.36 9.49
CA ARG A 176 -1.74 5.03 9.95
C ARG A 176 -0.85 4.52 8.82
N MET A 177 -1.43 3.93 7.76
CA MET A 177 -0.67 3.47 6.60
C MET A 177 0.06 4.61 5.90
N LYS A 178 -0.38 5.88 6.06
CA LYS A 178 0.33 7.06 5.53
C LYS A 178 1.77 7.15 6.03
N TYR A 179 2.05 6.71 7.25
CA TYR A 179 3.39 6.77 7.83
C TYR A 179 4.13 5.45 7.68
N ARG A 180 3.54 4.43 7.05
CA ARG A 180 4.20 3.16 6.81
C ARG A 180 4.77 3.14 5.41
N SER A 181 5.97 2.60 5.28
CA SER A 181 6.57 2.29 3.99
C SER A 181 6.88 0.80 3.93
N SER A 182 6.63 0.18 2.78
CA SER A 182 6.97 -1.22 2.51
C SER A 182 7.71 -1.27 1.18
N TYR A 183 8.86 -1.96 1.13
CA TYR A 183 9.72 -2.02 -0.06
C TYR A 183 10.02 -0.64 -0.70
N GLY A 184 10.13 0.40 0.13
CA GLY A 184 10.39 1.77 -0.32
C GLY A 184 9.16 2.57 -0.77
N GLN A 185 7.96 1.99 -0.78
CA GLN A 185 6.73 2.69 -1.17
C GLN A 185 5.88 3.06 0.04
N ASN A 186 5.24 4.22 0.01
CA ASN A 186 4.23 4.60 0.98
C ASN A 186 3.05 3.62 0.92
N LEU A 187 2.75 2.94 2.04
CA LEU A 187 1.80 1.84 2.08
C LEU A 187 0.38 2.30 1.76
N LEU A 188 -0.05 3.47 2.26
CA LEU A 188 -1.38 3.98 1.96
C LEU A 188 -1.54 4.29 0.47
N GLN A 189 -0.54 4.93 -0.11
CA GLN A 189 -0.54 5.27 -1.53
C GLN A 189 -0.57 4.02 -2.40
N HIS A 190 0.29 3.04 -2.10
CA HIS A 190 0.30 1.74 -2.77
C HIS A 190 -1.05 1.04 -2.71
N SER A 191 -1.67 0.96 -1.52
CA SER A 191 -2.99 0.34 -1.38
C SER A 191 -4.08 1.07 -2.17
N ARG A 192 -4.01 2.40 -2.28
CA ARG A 192 -4.93 3.19 -3.13
C ARG A 192 -4.72 2.91 -4.61
N GLU A 193 -3.48 2.73 -5.05
CA GLU A 193 -3.15 2.38 -6.43
C GLU A 193 -3.66 0.99 -6.78
N VAL A 194 -3.42 -0.01 -5.93
CA VAL A 194 -3.95 -1.36 -6.12
C VAL A 194 -5.48 -1.32 -6.19
N ALA A 195 -6.15 -0.58 -5.32
CA ALA A 195 -7.61 -0.44 -5.35
C ALA A 195 -8.12 0.19 -6.66
N LYS A 196 -7.41 1.18 -7.22
CA LYS A 196 -7.73 1.79 -8.51
C LYS A 196 -7.46 0.85 -9.69
N LEU A 197 -6.36 0.11 -9.64
CA LEU A 197 -5.98 -0.88 -10.64
C LEU A 197 -7.02 -1.99 -10.72
N CYS A 198 -7.43 -2.54 -9.57
CA CYS A 198 -8.51 -3.51 -9.49
C CYS A 198 -9.84 -2.95 -10.01
N GLY A 199 -10.19 -1.72 -9.66
CA GLY A 199 -11.42 -1.07 -10.14
C GLY A 199 -11.44 -0.89 -11.68
N THR A 200 -10.30 -0.47 -12.25
CA THR A 200 -10.15 -0.30 -13.70
C THR A 200 -10.23 -1.65 -14.43
N MET A 201 -9.54 -2.68 -13.91
CA MET A 201 -9.61 -4.03 -14.48
C MET A 201 -11.02 -4.63 -14.40
N ALA A 202 -11.72 -4.44 -13.27
CA ALA A 202 -13.09 -4.92 -13.12
C ALA A 202 -14.02 -4.29 -14.17
N ALA A 203 -13.90 -2.97 -14.40
CA ALA A 203 -14.68 -2.27 -15.40
C ALA A 203 -14.40 -2.77 -16.84
N GLU A 204 -13.12 -2.96 -17.19
CA GLU A 204 -12.72 -3.48 -18.52
C GLU A 204 -13.15 -4.93 -18.75
N LEU A 205 -13.25 -5.74 -17.68
CA LEU A 205 -13.74 -7.12 -17.73
C LEU A 205 -15.27 -7.24 -17.67
N GLY A 206 -16.00 -6.12 -17.62
CA GLY A 206 -17.46 -6.11 -17.48
C GLY A 206 -17.97 -6.65 -16.13
N LEU A 207 -17.08 -6.77 -15.14
CA LEU A 207 -17.42 -7.08 -13.76
C LEU A 207 -17.90 -5.79 -13.08
N ASN A 208 -18.72 -5.93 -12.04
CA ASN A 208 -19.18 -4.76 -11.28
C ASN A 208 -17.95 -3.98 -10.75
N PRO A 209 -17.74 -2.70 -11.12
CA PRO A 209 -16.59 -1.93 -10.66
C PRO A 209 -16.53 -1.80 -9.12
N ASN A 210 -17.68 -1.97 -8.44
CA ASN A 210 -17.81 -2.01 -6.99
C ASN A 210 -17.32 -3.33 -6.36
N LEU A 211 -16.75 -4.28 -7.13
CA LEU A 211 -16.02 -5.44 -6.60
C LEU A 211 -14.71 -5.07 -5.87
N GLN A 212 -14.45 -3.77 -5.63
CA GLN A 212 -13.40 -3.27 -4.73
C GLN A 212 -13.44 -3.89 -3.33
N ASN A 213 -14.56 -4.48 -2.92
CA ASN A 213 -14.71 -5.19 -1.63
C ASN A 213 -13.86 -6.46 -1.51
N ALA A 214 -13.20 -6.94 -2.58
CA ALA A 214 -12.25 -8.06 -2.48
C ALA A 214 -10.96 -7.72 -1.71
N LEU A 215 -10.70 -6.43 -1.43
CA LEU A 215 -9.58 -6.00 -0.58
C LEU A 215 -9.77 -6.33 0.90
N ASP A 216 -10.97 -6.74 1.33
CA ASP A 216 -11.23 -7.20 2.71
C ASP A 216 -10.37 -8.41 3.10
N TYR A 217 -9.86 -9.17 2.12
CA TYR A 217 -9.05 -10.38 2.36
C TYR A 217 -7.53 -10.18 2.36
N TYR A 218 -7.03 -9.06 1.85
CA TYR A 218 -5.57 -8.82 1.71
C TYR A 218 -5.03 -7.69 2.60
N MET A 219 -5.91 -6.96 3.27
CA MET A 219 -5.56 -5.81 4.12
C MET A 219 -5.60 -6.11 5.64
N ILE A 220 -5.79 -7.38 6.03
CA ILE A 220 -5.72 -7.87 7.42
C ILE A 220 -4.46 -8.70 7.61
#